data_AF-A0A7L5CBY2-F1
#
_entry.id   AF-A0A7L5CBY2-F1
#
_cell.length_a   1.000
_cell.length_b   1.000
_cell.length_c   1.000
_cell.angle_alpha   90.00
_cell.angle_beta   90.00
_cell.angle_gamma   90.00
#
_symmetry.space_group_name_H-M   'P 1'
#
loop_
_entity.id
_entity.type
_entity.pdbx_description
1 polymer ?
#
loop_
_entity_poly.entity_id
_entity_poly.type
_entity_poly.pdbx_seq_one_letter_code
_entity_poly.pdbx_strand_id
1 'polypeptide(L)'
;MCEKDIKSLFIRKFHCMGDEYFEKYKEVRCYLDPNFIKHLEQESEVESRRWELLLVYKLIKQGFNVIKSVNSKGPDFHLKVNDKNLWIEAVSPNKGNGVDKVPDISQEFKSCEDLKCKKIKSHWYQPNKMQLRLTSVLNDKLLKIQGYINECIVNENDMVIIAINTFCLDNPTSHDEIPEIIKVLKGLGEEYFIIDSASNKVIDQGIESESQILKSNGAIVSKGIFNGDKKYNCISAVLYSETPISSDYLLIKNPFAKTPILSSFFDVWKSLRIF
;
A
#
# COMPACT_ATOMS: atom_id res chain seq x y z
N MET A 1 27.18 8.13 12.91
CA MET A 1 27.78 7.19 11.94
C MET A 1 28.46 7.98 10.85
N CYS A 2 29.65 7.58 10.40
CA CYS A 2 30.27 8.19 9.23
C CYS A 2 29.64 7.64 7.93
N GLU A 3 29.93 8.26 6.79
CA GLU A 3 29.38 7.86 5.49
C GLU A 3 29.69 6.39 5.14
N LYS A 4 30.91 5.94 5.44
CA LYS A 4 31.35 4.55 5.22
C LYS A 4 30.52 3.55 6.03
N ASP A 5 30.17 3.88 7.27
CA ASP A 5 29.33 3.02 8.12
C ASP A 5 27.91 2.93 7.57
N ILE A 6 27.35 4.05 7.10
CA ILE A 6 26.02 4.08 6.49
C ILE A 6 26.03 3.25 5.20
N LYS A 7 27.03 3.43 4.33
CA LYS A 7 27.15 2.62 3.12
C LYS A 7 27.22 1.12 3.43
N SER A 8 28.01 0.73 4.44
CA SER A 8 28.09 -0.66 4.89
C SER A 8 26.75 -1.18 5.42
N LEU A 9 25.97 -0.36 6.14
CA LEU A 9 24.62 -0.70 6.56
C LEU A 9 23.72 -0.99 5.36
N PHE A 10 23.72 -0.15 4.33
CA PHE A 10 22.91 -0.37 3.12
C PHE A 10 23.30 -1.65 2.38
N ILE A 11 24.60 -1.93 2.22
CA ILE A 11 25.09 -3.19 1.63
C ILE A 11 24.60 -4.39 2.45
N ARG A 12 24.68 -4.31 3.79
CA ARG A 12 24.20 -5.39 4.65
C ARG A 12 22.68 -5.60 4.53
N LYS A 13 21.89 -4.52 4.50
CA LYS A 13 20.43 -4.61 4.50
C LYS A 13 19.83 -4.94 3.14
N PHE A 14 20.44 -4.48 2.06
CA PHE A 14 19.88 -4.58 0.70
C PHE A 14 20.75 -5.41 -0.26
N HIS A 15 21.83 -6.01 0.25
CA HIS A 15 22.68 -6.95 -0.47
C HIS A 15 23.17 -6.37 -1.79
N CYS A 16 22.87 -7.01 -2.93
CA CYS A 16 23.33 -6.58 -4.25
C CYS A 16 22.82 -5.19 -4.67
N MET A 17 21.75 -4.69 -4.06
CA MET A 17 21.19 -3.35 -4.34
C MET A 17 21.65 -2.29 -3.34
N GLY A 18 22.50 -2.66 -2.38
CA GLY A 18 22.91 -1.76 -1.30
C GLY A 18 23.65 -0.52 -1.80
N ASP A 19 24.56 -0.68 -2.76
CA ASP A 19 25.25 0.47 -3.37
C ASP A 19 24.26 1.42 -4.05
N GLU A 20 23.35 0.90 -4.86
CA GLU A 20 22.35 1.69 -5.57
C GLU A 20 21.43 2.45 -4.59
N TYR A 21 20.92 1.78 -3.57
CA TYR A 21 20.06 2.43 -2.57
C TYR A 21 20.80 3.43 -1.70
N PHE A 22 22.10 3.21 -1.44
CA PHE A 22 22.92 4.19 -0.76
C PHE A 22 23.10 5.46 -1.60
N GLU A 23 23.31 5.35 -2.91
CA GLU A 23 23.35 6.52 -3.80
C GLU A 23 22.02 7.28 -3.81
N LYS A 24 20.88 6.56 -3.92
CA LYS A 24 19.54 7.18 -3.81
C LYS A 24 19.35 7.89 -2.47
N TYR A 25 19.79 7.27 -1.37
CA TYR A 25 19.71 7.85 -0.03
C TYR A 25 20.50 9.16 0.06
N LYS A 26 21.72 9.22 -0.48
CA LYS A 26 22.49 10.47 -0.48
C LYS A 26 21.76 11.62 -1.16
N GLU A 27 21.05 11.34 -2.26
CA GLU A 27 20.28 12.34 -2.99
C GLU A 27 19.08 12.88 -2.21
N VAL A 28 18.40 12.04 -1.41
CA VAL A 28 17.11 12.38 -0.80
C VAL A 28 17.07 12.40 0.72
N ARG A 29 18.18 12.12 1.41
CA ARG A 29 18.25 12.03 2.88
C ARG A 29 17.69 13.24 3.64
N CYS A 30 17.68 14.43 3.04
CA CYS A 30 17.11 15.63 3.67
C CYS A 30 15.57 15.69 3.67
N TYR A 31 14.92 14.74 3.00
CA TYR A 31 13.46 14.59 2.95
C TYR A 31 12.96 13.39 3.77
N LEU A 32 13.87 12.57 4.32
CA LEU A 32 13.54 11.40 5.13
C LEU A 32 13.46 11.76 6.63
N ASP A 33 12.87 10.87 7.43
CA ASP A 33 12.88 10.96 8.89
C ASP A 33 14.32 11.15 9.41
N PRO A 34 14.59 12.12 10.32
CA PRO A 34 15.89 12.27 10.96
C PRO A 34 16.47 10.98 11.59
N ASN A 35 15.60 10.06 12.02
CA ASN A 35 15.93 8.75 12.58
C ASN A 35 15.92 7.62 11.54
N PHE A 36 15.82 7.92 10.25
CA PHE A 36 15.74 6.92 9.17
C PHE A 36 16.82 5.83 9.28
N ILE A 37 18.08 6.22 9.51
CA ILE A 37 19.20 5.28 9.65
C ILE A 37 19.04 4.39 10.89
N LYS A 38 18.64 4.98 12.02
CA LYS A 38 18.41 4.24 13.27
C LYS A 38 17.29 3.22 13.10
N HIS A 39 16.21 3.57 12.38
CA HIS A 39 15.15 2.61 12.08
C HIS A 39 15.62 1.54 11.09
N LEU A 40 16.41 1.91 10.07
CA LEU A 40 16.95 0.96 9.09
C LEU A 40 17.85 -0.13 9.73
N GLU A 41 18.45 0.14 10.88
CA GLU A 41 19.18 -0.88 11.65
C GLU A 41 18.28 -2.04 12.12
N GLN A 42 16.99 -1.78 12.35
CA GLN A 42 16.03 -2.76 12.84
C GLN A 42 15.47 -3.59 11.68
N GLU A 43 15.58 -4.93 11.75
CA GLU A 43 15.14 -5.81 10.66
C GLU A 43 13.65 -5.65 10.32
N SER A 44 12.80 -5.40 11.32
CA SER A 44 11.37 -5.19 11.12
C SER A 44 11.01 -3.91 10.35
N GLU A 45 11.94 -2.96 10.25
CA GLU A 45 11.73 -1.64 9.63
C GLU A 45 12.37 -1.51 8.25
N VAL A 46 13.23 -2.47 7.85
CA VAL A 46 14.00 -2.40 6.59
C VAL A 46 13.10 -2.13 5.40
N GLU A 47 11.97 -2.82 5.34
CA GLU A 47 11.04 -2.73 4.21
C GLU A 47 10.21 -1.43 4.21
N SER A 48 9.80 -0.97 5.38
CA SER A 48 9.16 0.35 5.53
C SER A 48 10.11 1.47 5.12
N ARG A 49 11.38 1.40 5.54
CA ARG A 49 12.41 2.38 5.17
C ARG A 49 12.79 2.31 3.70
N ARG A 50 12.84 1.10 3.12
CA ARG A 50 13.03 0.91 1.68
C ARG A 50 11.90 1.57 0.88
N TRP A 51 10.66 1.39 1.33
CA TRP A 51 9.49 1.99 0.71
C TRP A 51 9.55 3.52 0.73
N GLU A 52 9.80 4.12 1.89
CA GLU A 52 9.93 5.58 2.04
C GLU A 52 11.05 6.15 1.16
N LEU A 53 12.23 5.53 1.18
CA LEU A 53 13.38 5.95 0.39
C LEU A 53 13.06 5.97 -1.11
N LEU A 54 12.48 4.88 -1.62
CA LEU A 54 12.19 4.76 -3.04
C LEU A 54 11.02 5.66 -3.46
N LEU A 55 10.02 5.82 -2.60
CA LEU A 55 8.90 6.73 -2.85
C LEU A 55 9.36 8.18 -2.97
N VAL A 56 10.13 8.68 -2.01
CA VAL A 56 10.61 10.07 -2.06
C VAL A 56 11.61 10.30 -3.19
N TYR A 57 12.47 9.32 -3.46
CA TYR A 57 13.35 9.35 -4.63
C TYR A 57 12.57 9.49 -5.93
N LYS A 58 11.51 8.70 -6.10
CA LYS A 58 10.65 8.77 -7.28
C LYS A 58 9.96 10.12 -7.41
N LEU A 59 9.40 10.65 -6.31
CA LEU A 59 8.73 11.96 -6.30
C LEU A 59 9.70 13.08 -6.72
N ILE A 60 10.91 13.11 -6.17
CA ILE A 60 11.93 14.09 -6.56
C ILE A 60 12.33 13.94 -8.03
N LYS A 61 12.55 12.71 -8.51
CA LYS A 61 12.93 12.48 -9.92
C LYS A 61 11.83 12.84 -10.92
N GLN A 62 10.58 12.88 -10.48
CA GLN A 62 9.45 13.35 -11.27
C GLN A 62 9.23 14.88 -11.18
N GLY A 63 10.08 15.60 -10.45
CA GLY A 63 10.02 17.06 -10.33
C GLY A 63 9.01 17.57 -9.30
N PHE A 64 8.51 16.72 -8.41
CA PHE A 64 7.65 17.19 -7.33
C PHE A 64 8.42 18.02 -6.31
N ASN A 65 7.80 19.10 -5.83
CA ASN A 65 8.34 19.93 -4.77
C ASN A 65 8.06 19.31 -3.40
N VAL A 66 8.95 18.39 -2.98
CA VAL A 66 8.93 17.80 -1.64
C VAL A 66 9.56 18.78 -0.66
N ILE A 67 8.87 19.07 0.43
CA ILE A 67 9.34 19.94 1.50
C ILE A 67 10.19 19.12 2.47
N LYS A 68 11.33 19.68 2.87
CA LYS A 68 12.26 19.00 3.79
C LYS A 68 11.59 18.76 5.14
N SER A 69 11.82 17.58 5.70
CA SER A 69 11.41 17.27 7.06
C SER A 69 12.28 18.07 8.03
N VAL A 70 11.70 19.12 8.64
CA VAL A 70 12.40 19.93 9.65
C VAL A 70 12.26 19.28 11.02
N ASN A 71 11.13 18.63 11.28
CA ASN A 71 10.79 17.95 12.53
C ASN A 71 10.15 16.60 12.19
N SER A 72 10.41 15.56 12.99
CA SER A 72 9.82 14.22 12.83
C SER A 72 8.33 14.15 13.20
N LYS A 73 7.56 15.21 12.93
CA LYS A 73 6.14 15.34 13.27
C LYS A 73 5.29 15.40 12.00
N GLY A 74 4.21 14.63 11.97
CA GLY A 74 3.27 14.58 10.86
C GLY A 74 3.45 13.36 9.95
N PRO A 75 2.78 13.36 8.80
CA PRO A 75 2.96 12.35 7.75
C PRO A 75 4.40 12.29 7.23
N ASP A 76 4.76 11.15 6.62
CA ASP A 76 6.13 10.89 6.18
C ASP A 76 6.65 11.91 5.16
N PHE A 77 5.77 12.42 4.27
CA PHE A 77 6.13 13.44 3.28
C PHE A 77 5.13 14.59 3.19
N HIS A 78 5.67 15.80 3.02
CA HIS A 78 4.94 17.02 2.71
C HIS A 78 5.36 17.52 1.33
N LEU A 79 4.40 17.78 0.45
CA LEU A 79 4.62 18.30 -0.89
C LEU A 79 3.85 19.60 -1.08
N LYS A 80 4.43 20.50 -1.87
CA LYS A 80 3.71 21.64 -2.45
C LYS A 80 3.32 21.32 -3.88
N VAL A 81 2.01 21.41 -4.12
CA VAL A 81 1.39 21.10 -5.40
C VAL A 81 0.62 22.33 -5.84
N ASN A 82 1.21 23.10 -6.75
CA ASN A 82 0.81 24.48 -6.97
C ASN A 82 0.79 25.20 -5.60
N ASP A 83 -0.32 25.84 -5.24
CA ASP A 83 -0.48 26.53 -3.95
C ASP A 83 -1.08 25.66 -2.84
N LYS A 84 -1.34 24.37 -3.09
CA LYS A 84 -1.94 23.45 -2.11
C LYS A 84 -0.89 22.56 -1.45
N ASN A 85 -1.14 22.19 -0.20
CA ASN A 85 -0.36 21.15 0.46
C ASN A 85 -0.90 19.77 0.08
N LEU A 86 0.02 18.84 -0.07
CA LEU A 86 -0.24 17.43 -0.13
C LEU A 86 0.59 16.72 0.93
N TRP A 87 -0.04 15.84 1.68
CA TRP A 87 0.62 14.98 2.65
C TRP A 87 0.57 13.54 2.18
N ILE A 88 1.64 12.80 2.41
CA ILE A 88 1.73 11.38 2.10
C ILE A 88 2.17 10.64 3.36
N GLU A 89 1.35 9.68 3.79
CA GLU A 89 1.66 8.74 4.85
C GLU A 89 1.96 7.38 4.21
N ALA A 90 3.22 6.96 4.30
CA ALA A 90 3.73 5.75 3.70
C ALA A 90 3.59 4.53 4.64
N VAL A 91 3.40 3.36 4.05
CA VAL A 91 3.36 2.10 4.78
C VAL A 91 3.73 0.91 3.91
N SER A 92 4.54 0.03 4.48
CA SER A 92 4.80 -1.32 3.95
C SER A 92 4.32 -2.33 5.00
N PRO A 93 3.06 -2.81 4.92
CA PRO A 93 2.52 -3.68 5.96
C PRO A 93 3.20 -5.06 5.96
N ASN A 94 3.57 -5.54 7.15
CA ASN A 94 3.90 -6.95 7.37
C ASN A 94 2.64 -7.83 7.33
N LYS A 95 2.82 -9.16 7.38
CA LYS A 95 1.73 -10.16 7.31
C LYS A 95 0.75 -10.15 8.48
N GLY A 96 1.03 -9.40 9.55
CA GLY A 96 0.25 -9.45 10.79
C GLY A 96 0.56 -10.69 11.63
N ASN A 97 -0.21 -10.86 12.71
CA ASN A 97 -0.01 -11.89 13.72
C ASN A 97 -1.29 -12.70 13.96
N GLY A 98 -1.15 -13.89 14.55
CA GLY A 98 -2.29 -14.73 14.94
C GLY A 98 -2.94 -15.48 13.77
N VAL A 99 -4.18 -15.95 13.98
CA VAL A 99 -4.89 -16.83 13.05
C VAL A 99 -5.28 -16.18 11.72
N ASP A 100 -5.49 -14.85 11.74
CA ASP A 100 -5.84 -14.06 10.56
C ASP A 100 -4.60 -13.48 9.84
N LYS A 101 -3.37 -13.88 10.22
CA LYS A 101 -2.15 -13.43 9.52
C LYS A 101 -2.16 -13.86 8.05
N VAL A 102 -1.65 -13.00 7.17
CA VAL A 102 -1.43 -13.36 5.76
C VAL A 102 -0.46 -14.56 5.70
N PRO A 103 -0.78 -15.65 4.98
CA PRO A 103 0.06 -16.84 4.93
C PRO A 103 1.42 -16.59 4.27
N ASP A 104 2.41 -17.41 4.60
CA ASP A 104 3.69 -17.45 3.89
C ASP A 104 3.55 -18.36 2.66
N ILE A 105 3.67 -17.82 1.44
CA ILE A 105 3.59 -18.64 0.20
C ILE A 105 4.72 -19.68 0.16
N SER A 106 5.90 -19.34 0.66
CA SER A 106 7.09 -20.20 0.62
C SER A 106 7.01 -21.43 1.53
N GLN A 107 6.04 -21.49 2.47
CA GLN A 107 5.89 -22.65 3.36
C GLN A 107 5.07 -23.78 2.74
N GLU A 108 4.35 -23.53 1.64
CA GLU A 108 3.53 -24.56 0.98
C GLU A 108 4.25 -25.31 -0.15
N PHE A 109 5.39 -24.79 -0.64
CA PHE A 109 6.17 -25.42 -1.71
C PHE A 109 7.58 -25.75 -1.22
N LYS A 110 7.77 -26.95 -0.67
CA LYS A 110 9.08 -27.40 -0.16
C LYS A 110 9.99 -28.00 -1.24
N SER A 111 9.45 -28.35 -2.42
CA SER A 111 10.24 -28.78 -3.57
C SER A 111 9.54 -28.53 -4.90
N CYS A 112 10.32 -28.49 -5.99
CA CYS A 112 9.80 -28.42 -7.37
C CYS A 112 8.97 -29.66 -7.77
N GLU A 113 9.01 -30.74 -6.99
CA GLU A 113 8.24 -31.97 -7.23
C GLU A 113 6.79 -31.84 -6.73
N ASP A 114 6.52 -30.99 -5.73
CA ASP A 114 5.17 -30.69 -5.24
C ASP A 114 4.30 -29.99 -6.31
N LEU A 115 4.93 -29.36 -7.31
CA LEU A 115 4.26 -28.62 -8.39
C LEU A 115 3.65 -29.52 -9.47
N LYS A 116 4.01 -30.81 -9.56
CA LYS A 116 3.66 -31.64 -10.73
C LYS A 116 2.37 -32.43 -10.61
N CYS A 117 1.95 -32.86 -9.42
CA CYS A 117 0.85 -33.82 -9.30
C CYS A 117 0.07 -33.73 -7.97
N LYS A 118 -0.64 -32.63 -7.71
CA LYS A 118 -1.81 -32.66 -6.82
C LYS A 118 -2.91 -31.77 -7.39
N LYS A 119 -4.17 -32.19 -7.27
CA LYS A 119 -5.31 -31.27 -7.31
C LYS A 119 -5.09 -30.26 -6.18
N ILE A 120 -4.45 -29.14 -6.49
CA ILE A 120 -4.22 -28.05 -5.55
C ILE A 120 -5.60 -27.44 -5.29
N LYS A 121 -6.23 -27.78 -4.16
CA LYS A 121 -7.34 -26.96 -3.66
C LYS A 121 -6.80 -25.53 -3.53
N SER A 122 -7.61 -24.53 -3.85
CA SER A 122 -7.29 -23.08 -3.82
C SER A 122 -6.92 -22.51 -2.42
N HIS A 123 -6.41 -23.33 -1.50
CA HIS A 123 -6.09 -22.96 -0.12
C HIS A 123 -4.91 -21.99 0.02
N TRP A 124 -4.10 -21.82 -1.04
CA TRP A 124 -2.94 -20.93 -1.06
C TRP A 124 -3.34 -19.45 -1.17
N TYR A 125 -4.51 -19.15 -1.73
CA TYR A 125 -5.06 -17.80 -1.79
C TYR A 125 -6.17 -17.63 -0.76
N GLN A 126 -5.90 -16.84 0.28
CA GLN A 126 -6.88 -16.48 1.30
C GLN A 126 -7.17 -14.98 1.17
N PRO A 127 -7.94 -14.55 0.15
CA PRO A 127 -8.17 -13.13 -0.16
C PRO A 127 -8.67 -12.39 1.07
N ASN A 128 -9.56 -13.02 1.86
CA ASN A 128 -10.07 -12.47 3.11
C ASN A 128 -8.96 -12.06 4.09
N LYS A 129 -7.84 -12.78 4.21
CA LYS A 129 -6.74 -12.39 5.11
C LYS A 129 -5.92 -11.21 4.59
N MET A 130 -5.68 -11.17 3.28
CA MET A 130 -5.05 -10.01 2.62
C MET A 130 -5.92 -8.77 2.82
N GLN A 131 -7.22 -8.88 2.50
CA GLN A 131 -8.18 -7.80 2.64
C GLN A 131 -8.35 -7.34 4.10
N LEU A 132 -8.36 -8.27 5.07
CA LEU A 132 -8.35 -7.94 6.50
C LEU A 132 -7.11 -7.14 6.87
N ARG A 133 -5.93 -7.54 6.37
CA ARG A 133 -4.68 -6.84 6.66
C ARG A 133 -4.66 -5.43 6.07
N LEU A 134 -5.05 -5.28 4.81
CA LEU A 134 -5.15 -3.99 4.14
C LEU A 134 -6.15 -3.06 4.83
N THR A 135 -7.31 -3.60 5.23
CA THR A 135 -8.34 -2.83 5.96
C THR A 135 -7.82 -2.35 7.31
N SER A 136 -7.14 -3.21 8.07
CA SER A 136 -6.51 -2.83 9.33
C SER A 136 -5.51 -1.69 9.13
N VAL A 137 -4.62 -1.82 8.14
CA VAL A 137 -3.57 -0.83 7.86
C VAL A 137 -4.18 0.51 7.46
N LEU A 138 -5.19 0.51 6.59
CA LEU A 138 -5.89 1.73 6.18
C LEU A 138 -6.57 2.42 7.37
N ASN A 139 -7.19 1.66 8.26
CA ASN A 139 -7.82 2.21 9.47
C ASN A 139 -6.78 2.78 10.44
N ASP A 140 -5.65 2.09 10.66
CA ASP A 140 -4.57 2.58 11.52
C ASP A 140 -4.00 3.91 10.99
N LYS A 141 -3.79 4.00 9.67
CA LYS A 141 -3.32 5.24 9.03
C LYS A 141 -4.36 6.34 9.03
N LEU A 142 -5.65 6.01 8.88
CA LEU A 142 -6.72 6.97 9.05
C LEU A 142 -6.67 7.61 10.44
N LEU A 143 -6.56 6.80 11.50
CA LEU A 143 -6.50 7.30 12.87
C LEU A 143 -5.28 8.21 13.09
N LYS A 144 -4.12 7.84 12.53
CA LYS A 144 -2.91 8.65 12.59
C LYS A 144 -3.10 10.01 11.90
N ILE A 145 -3.69 10.01 10.70
CA ILE A 145 -3.99 11.22 9.93
C ILE A 145 -4.99 12.11 10.67
N GLN A 146 -6.04 11.53 11.26
CA GLN A 146 -6.97 12.27 12.09
C GLN A 146 -6.28 12.88 13.32
N GLY A 147 -5.34 12.17 13.93
CA GLY A 147 -4.45 12.72 14.97
C GLY A 147 -3.68 13.95 14.49
N TYR A 148 -3.06 13.87 13.31
CA TYR A 148 -2.34 15.00 12.72
C TYR A 148 -3.23 16.20 12.37
N ILE A 149 -4.48 15.95 11.98
CA ILE A 149 -5.48 17.00 11.75
C ILE A 149 -5.85 17.67 13.08
N ASN A 150 -6.10 16.87 14.13
CA ASN A 150 -6.43 17.39 15.46
C ASN A 150 -5.27 18.21 16.06
N GLU A 151 -4.02 17.82 15.78
CA GLU A 151 -2.81 18.55 16.16
C GLU A 151 -2.52 19.77 15.26
N CYS A 152 -3.37 20.05 14.26
CA CYS A 152 -3.19 21.13 13.28
C CYS A 152 -1.89 21.03 12.46
N ILE A 153 -1.31 19.84 12.35
CA ILE A 153 -0.15 19.55 11.49
C ILE A 153 -0.61 19.43 10.03
N VAL A 154 -1.74 18.75 9.82
CA VAL A 154 -2.40 18.63 8.52
C VAL A 154 -3.66 19.50 8.56
N ASN A 155 -3.83 20.43 7.61
CA ASN A 155 -5.05 21.21 7.53
C ASN A 155 -6.18 20.37 6.91
N GLU A 156 -7.43 20.59 7.33
CA GLU A 156 -8.58 19.87 6.77
C GLU A 156 -8.80 20.07 5.26
N ASN A 157 -8.24 21.14 4.70
CA ASN A 157 -8.30 21.44 3.26
C ASN A 157 -7.02 21.01 2.51
N ASP A 158 -6.08 20.37 3.19
CA ASP A 158 -4.92 19.76 2.54
C ASP A 158 -5.34 18.46 1.84
N MET A 159 -4.60 18.09 0.80
CA MET A 159 -4.74 16.76 0.19
C MET A 159 -3.97 15.73 1.03
N VAL A 160 -4.49 14.52 1.17
CA VAL A 160 -3.83 13.44 1.91
C VAL A 160 -3.85 12.13 1.13
N ILE A 161 -2.69 11.49 1.02
CA ILE A 161 -2.52 10.17 0.39
C ILE A 161 -2.01 9.18 1.42
N ILE A 162 -2.58 7.98 1.42
CA ILE A 162 -1.95 6.83 2.06
C ILE A 162 -1.21 6.05 0.96
N ALA A 163 0.11 5.93 1.08
CA ALA A 163 0.96 5.25 0.11
C ALA A 163 1.34 3.86 0.62
N ILE A 164 0.76 2.81 0.03
CA ILE A 164 0.88 1.42 0.48
C ILE A 164 1.76 0.63 -0.48
N ASN A 165 2.77 -0.04 0.06
CA ASN A 165 3.53 -1.06 -0.67
C ASN A 165 3.32 -2.45 -0.07
N THR A 166 2.77 -3.41 -0.81
CA THR A 166 2.42 -4.74 -0.28
C THR A 166 3.48 -5.81 -0.50
N PHE A 167 4.73 -5.43 -0.76
CA PHE A 167 5.80 -6.39 -1.04
C PHE A 167 5.97 -7.43 0.08
N CYS A 168 5.87 -7.01 1.34
CA CYS A 168 6.01 -7.90 2.49
C CYS A 168 4.83 -8.86 2.73
N LEU A 169 3.75 -8.72 1.97
CA LEU A 169 2.59 -9.60 2.08
C LEU A 169 2.73 -10.83 1.18
N ASP A 170 3.82 -10.95 0.41
CA ASP A 170 4.03 -11.98 -0.60
C ASP A 170 2.78 -12.14 -1.46
N ASN A 171 2.29 -11.06 -2.08
CA ASN A 171 1.13 -11.17 -2.95
C ASN A 171 1.53 -12.09 -4.12
N PRO A 172 0.97 -13.32 -4.24
CA PRO A 172 1.15 -14.05 -5.49
C PRO A 172 0.53 -13.14 -6.54
N THR A 173 1.29 -12.75 -7.56
CA THR A 173 0.80 -11.96 -8.70
C THR A 173 -0.65 -12.32 -8.94
N SER A 174 -1.56 -11.40 -8.61
CA SER A 174 -2.96 -11.74 -8.42
C SER A 174 -3.42 -12.47 -9.67
N HIS A 175 -3.86 -13.71 -9.51
CA HIS A 175 -4.52 -14.43 -10.61
C HIS A 175 -5.83 -13.74 -10.99
N ASP A 176 -6.30 -12.80 -10.14
CA ASP A 176 -7.41 -11.91 -10.38
C ASP A 176 -7.00 -10.67 -11.18
N GLU A 177 -7.87 -10.25 -12.10
CA GLU A 177 -7.72 -9.00 -12.85
C GLU A 177 -7.79 -7.75 -11.95
N ILE A 178 -8.35 -7.87 -10.74
CA ILE A 178 -8.59 -6.75 -9.81
C ILE A 178 -7.69 -6.86 -8.58
N PRO A 179 -6.77 -5.91 -8.36
CA PRO A 179 -5.95 -5.87 -7.16
C PRO A 179 -6.77 -5.83 -5.87
N GLU A 180 -6.33 -6.57 -4.85
CA GLU A 180 -7.00 -6.68 -3.54
C GLU A 180 -7.23 -5.32 -2.85
N ILE A 181 -6.35 -4.36 -3.07
CA ILE A 181 -6.55 -2.99 -2.57
C ILE A 181 -7.81 -2.34 -3.16
N ILE A 182 -8.15 -2.62 -4.42
CA ILE A 182 -9.36 -2.10 -5.07
C ILE A 182 -10.58 -2.77 -4.45
N LYS A 183 -10.54 -4.09 -4.25
CA LYS A 183 -11.64 -4.83 -3.59
C LYS A 183 -11.94 -4.27 -2.20
N VAL A 184 -10.90 -3.98 -1.40
CA VAL A 184 -11.03 -3.36 -0.07
C VAL A 184 -11.61 -1.96 -0.13
N LEU A 185 -11.07 -1.10 -1.01
CA LEU A 185 -11.50 0.30 -1.10
C LEU A 185 -12.94 0.44 -1.62
N LYS A 186 -13.37 -0.43 -2.53
CA LYS A 186 -14.68 -0.35 -3.20
C LYS A 186 -15.72 -1.33 -2.66
N GLY A 187 -15.35 -2.25 -1.77
CA GLY A 187 -16.29 -3.26 -1.24
C GLY A 187 -16.70 -4.27 -2.31
N LEU A 188 -15.73 -4.75 -3.07
CA LEU A 188 -15.92 -5.81 -4.07
C LEU A 188 -15.57 -7.17 -3.44
N GLY A 189 -16.31 -8.19 -3.82
CA GLY A 189 -16.06 -9.60 -3.53
C GLY A 189 -15.36 -10.28 -4.69
N GLU A 190 -15.68 -11.54 -4.91
CA GLU A 190 -15.09 -12.35 -5.98
C GLU A 190 -15.85 -12.22 -7.31
N GLU A 191 -15.18 -12.61 -8.40
CA GLU A 191 -15.81 -12.74 -9.71
C GLU A 191 -16.75 -13.96 -9.73
N TYR A 192 -17.91 -13.82 -10.38
CA TYR A 192 -18.85 -14.92 -10.58
C TYR A 192 -19.20 -15.09 -12.05
N PHE A 193 -19.49 -16.34 -12.42
CA PHE A 193 -20.06 -16.72 -13.70
C PHE A 193 -21.34 -17.50 -13.46
N ILE A 194 -22.42 -17.13 -14.14
CA ILE A 194 -23.65 -17.93 -14.19
C ILE A 194 -23.60 -18.74 -15.47
N ILE A 195 -23.58 -20.06 -15.34
CA ILE A 195 -23.51 -21.01 -16.45
C ILE A 195 -24.85 -21.73 -16.56
N ASP A 196 -25.46 -21.68 -17.74
CA ASP A 196 -26.63 -22.49 -18.04
C ASP A 196 -26.21 -23.97 -18.15
N SER A 197 -26.74 -24.80 -17.26
CA SER A 197 -26.31 -26.20 -17.13
C SER A 197 -26.73 -27.09 -18.30
N ALA A 198 -27.73 -26.69 -19.09
CA ALA A 198 -28.20 -27.44 -20.24
C ALA A 198 -27.33 -27.19 -21.49
N SER A 199 -26.91 -25.93 -21.71
CA SER A 199 -26.13 -25.51 -22.87
C SER A 199 -24.63 -25.36 -22.60
N ASN A 200 -24.20 -25.41 -21.33
CA ASN A 200 -22.84 -25.10 -20.87
C ASN A 200 -22.34 -23.73 -21.35
N LYS A 201 -23.24 -22.75 -21.52
CA LYS A 201 -22.90 -21.38 -21.91
C LYS A 201 -22.93 -20.46 -20.70
N VAL A 202 -21.98 -19.52 -20.66
CA VAL A 202 -22.03 -18.38 -19.72
C VAL A 202 -23.21 -17.51 -20.12
N ILE A 203 -24.16 -17.31 -19.21
CA ILE A 203 -25.34 -16.47 -19.41
C ILE A 203 -25.24 -15.15 -18.64
N ASP A 204 -24.38 -15.08 -17.64
CA ASP A 204 -24.06 -13.85 -16.91
C ASP A 204 -22.67 -13.96 -16.29
N GLN A 205 -22.04 -12.80 -16.06
CA GLN A 205 -20.75 -12.70 -15.37
C GLN A 205 -20.64 -11.33 -14.69
N GLY A 206 -19.96 -11.28 -13.55
CA GLY A 206 -19.79 -10.03 -12.81
C GLY A 206 -18.90 -10.18 -11.59
N ILE A 207 -18.89 -9.13 -10.76
CA ILE A 207 -18.14 -9.10 -9.50
C ILE A 207 -19.15 -8.91 -8.37
N GLU A 208 -19.05 -9.72 -7.34
CA GLU A 208 -19.92 -9.60 -6.17
C GLU A 208 -19.69 -8.26 -5.45
N SER A 209 -20.74 -7.69 -4.87
CA SER A 209 -20.56 -6.62 -3.88
C SER A 209 -20.43 -7.27 -2.50
N GLU A 210 -19.28 -7.09 -1.87
CA GLU A 210 -18.99 -7.62 -0.55
C GLU A 210 -18.51 -6.47 0.34
N SER A 211 -19.37 -6.03 1.25
CA SER A 211 -19.09 -4.90 2.14
C SER A 211 -18.46 -5.31 3.46
N GLN A 212 -18.24 -6.60 3.70
CA GLN A 212 -17.83 -7.14 4.99
C GLN A 212 -16.87 -8.32 4.82
N ILE A 213 -15.95 -8.48 5.78
CA ILE A 213 -15.07 -9.65 5.89
C ILE A 213 -15.24 -10.20 7.30
N LEU A 214 -15.44 -11.50 7.41
CA LEU A 214 -15.53 -12.19 8.69
C LEU A 214 -14.14 -12.62 9.17
N LYS A 215 -13.77 -12.23 10.39
CA LYS A 215 -12.55 -12.72 11.05
C LYS A 215 -12.75 -14.14 11.57
N SER A 216 -11.66 -14.85 11.83
CA SER A 216 -11.70 -16.20 12.41
C SER A 216 -12.43 -16.27 13.76
N ASN A 217 -12.50 -15.17 14.51
CA ASN A 217 -13.22 -15.09 15.79
C ASN A 217 -14.70 -14.64 15.65
N GLY A 218 -15.22 -14.54 14.43
CA GLY A 218 -16.60 -14.10 14.15
C GLY A 218 -16.81 -12.58 14.14
N ALA A 219 -15.78 -11.77 14.42
CA ALA A 219 -15.91 -10.32 14.30
C ALA A 219 -15.99 -9.89 12.83
N ILE A 220 -16.79 -8.87 12.56
CA ILE A 220 -17.03 -8.34 11.21
C ILE A 220 -16.17 -7.10 10.98
N VAL A 221 -15.50 -7.04 9.83
CA VAL A 221 -14.71 -5.90 9.38
C VAL A 221 -15.33 -5.36 8.09
N SER A 222 -15.64 -4.07 8.05
CA SER A 222 -16.22 -3.44 6.85
C SER A 222 -15.19 -3.18 5.75
N LYS A 223 -15.57 -3.47 4.49
CA LYS A 223 -14.93 -2.99 3.27
C LYS A 223 -15.67 -1.76 2.73
N GLY A 224 -15.24 -1.25 1.58
CA GLY A 224 -15.88 -0.10 0.93
C GLY A 224 -15.47 1.22 1.56
N ILE A 225 -14.18 1.34 1.88
CA ILE A 225 -13.58 2.55 2.50
C ILE A 225 -13.91 3.82 1.68
N PHE A 226 -14.05 3.70 0.36
CA PHE A 226 -14.40 4.78 -0.56
C PHE A 226 -15.87 4.76 -1.02
N ASN A 227 -16.76 4.12 -0.26
CA ASN A 227 -18.21 4.05 -0.55
C ASN A 227 -19.04 5.07 0.25
N GLY A 228 -18.45 6.22 0.63
CA GLY A 228 -19.19 7.37 1.17
C GLY A 228 -19.26 7.50 2.69
N ASP A 229 -18.57 6.64 3.45
CA ASP A 229 -18.42 6.82 4.89
C ASP A 229 -17.55 8.06 5.18
N LYS A 230 -18.17 9.08 5.80
CA LYS A 230 -17.57 10.39 6.06
C LYS A 230 -16.27 10.33 6.83
N LYS A 231 -16.03 9.27 7.63
CA LYS A 231 -14.78 9.14 8.40
C LYS A 231 -13.55 9.05 7.50
N TYR A 232 -13.69 8.60 6.26
CA TYR A 232 -12.60 8.49 5.29
C TYR A 232 -12.46 9.72 4.38
N ASN A 233 -13.31 10.74 4.51
CA ASN A 233 -13.31 11.90 3.61
C ASN A 233 -12.03 12.76 3.74
N CYS A 234 -11.26 12.64 4.82
CA CYS A 234 -9.96 13.30 4.93
C CYS A 234 -8.88 12.67 4.04
N ILE A 235 -9.11 11.46 3.52
CA ILE A 235 -8.20 10.77 2.60
C ILE A 235 -8.59 11.11 1.16
N SER A 236 -7.67 11.73 0.42
CA SER A 236 -7.87 12.12 -0.98
C SER A 236 -7.69 10.95 -1.94
N ALA A 237 -6.73 10.07 -1.68
CA ALA A 237 -6.44 8.89 -2.49
C ALA A 237 -5.59 7.85 -1.75
N VAL A 238 -5.51 6.65 -2.31
CA VAL A 238 -4.49 5.64 -1.99
C VAL A 238 -3.54 5.51 -3.17
N LEU A 239 -2.25 5.56 -2.91
CA LEU A 239 -1.20 5.20 -3.87
C LEU A 239 -0.73 3.78 -3.55
N TYR A 240 -0.90 2.85 -4.47
CA TYR A 240 -0.65 1.44 -4.26
C TYR A 240 0.47 0.92 -5.15
N SER A 241 1.31 0.05 -4.58
CA SER A 241 2.28 -0.73 -5.35
C SER A 241 2.51 -2.10 -4.71
N GLU A 242 2.73 -3.11 -5.55
CA GLU A 242 3.09 -4.46 -5.09
C GLU A 242 4.60 -4.60 -4.86
N THR A 243 5.42 -3.80 -5.56
CA THR A 243 6.87 -3.89 -5.48
C THR A 243 7.49 -2.51 -5.34
N PRO A 244 8.43 -2.31 -4.41
CA PRO A 244 8.92 -0.97 -4.11
C PRO A 244 9.82 -0.40 -5.21
N ILE A 245 10.22 -1.22 -6.19
CA ILE A 245 11.12 -0.87 -7.31
C ILE A 245 10.32 -0.59 -8.59
N SER A 246 9.07 -1.04 -8.70
CA SER A 246 8.30 -0.89 -9.94
C SER A 246 7.96 0.57 -10.26
N SER A 247 7.86 0.86 -11.56
CA SER A 247 7.26 2.09 -12.05
C SER A 247 5.73 2.06 -12.10
N ASP A 248 5.16 0.88 -11.85
CA ASP A 248 3.72 0.63 -11.84
C ASP A 248 3.17 0.89 -10.45
N TYR A 249 2.76 2.13 -10.22
CA TYR A 249 1.89 2.42 -9.10
C TYR A 249 0.51 2.77 -9.58
N LEU A 250 -0.43 2.34 -8.76
CA LEU A 250 -1.83 2.53 -8.96
C LEU A 250 -2.32 3.62 -8.02
N LEU A 251 -2.79 4.73 -8.59
CA LEU A 251 -3.48 5.75 -7.81
C LEU A 251 -4.99 5.54 -7.84
N ILE A 252 -5.58 5.32 -6.67
CA ILE A 252 -7.00 5.09 -6.46
C ILE A 252 -7.58 6.30 -5.75
N LYS A 253 -8.40 7.10 -6.44
CA LYS A 253 -8.97 8.34 -5.88
C LYS A 253 -10.17 8.03 -4.99
N ASN A 254 -10.31 8.76 -3.89
CA ASN A 254 -11.53 8.74 -3.09
C ASN A 254 -12.56 9.70 -3.71
N PRO A 255 -13.68 9.20 -4.26
CA PRO A 255 -14.70 10.06 -4.86
C PRO A 255 -15.42 10.96 -3.84
N PHE A 256 -15.33 10.64 -2.55
CA PHE A 256 -15.94 11.39 -1.45
C PHE A 256 -14.92 12.22 -0.65
N ALA A 257 -13.69 12.38 -1.16
CA ALA A 257 -12.66 13.20 -0.51
C ALA A 257 -13.14 14.64 -0.31
N LYS A 258 -12.92 15.20 0.89
CA LYS A 258 -13.13 16.64 1.17
C LYS A 258 -12.24 17.50 0.28
N THR A 259 -11.00 17.06 0.07
CA THR A 259 -10.03 17.69 -0.84
C THR A 259 -9.56 16.66 -1.87
N PRO A 260 -10.21 16.56 -3.04
CA PRO A 260 -9.82 15.59 -4.07
C PRO A 260 -8.43 15.85 -4.65
N ILE A 261 -7.73 14.79 -5.07
CA ILE A 261 -6.47 14.91 -5.82
C ILE A 261 -6.74 15.57 -7.18
N LEU A 262 -6.01 16.65 -7.45
CA LEU A 262 -6.05 17.38 -8.73
C LEU A 262 -5.77 16.42 -9.91
N SER A 263 -6.53 16.54 -10.99
CA SER A 263 -6.39 15.67 -12.17
C SER A 263 -4.97 15.68 -12.74
N SER A 264 -4.35 16.87 -12.81
CA SER A 264 -3.00 17.09 -13.34
C SER A 264 -1.87 16.57 -12.45
N PHE A 265 -2.18 16.06 -11.25
CA PHE A 265 -1.13 15.77 -10.27
C PHE A 265 -0.37 14.47 -10.56
N PHE A 266 -1.00 13.53 -11.25
CA PHE A 266 -0.44 12.19 -11.45
C PHE A 266 -0.69 11.64 -12.85
N ASP A 267 -0.62 12.49 -13.88
CA ASP A 267 -0.70 12.04 -15.28
C ASP A 267 0.38 10.99 -15.64
N VAL A 268 1.42 10.89 -14.81
CA VAL A 268 2.56 9.95 -14.93
C VAL A 268 2.28 8.57 -14.29
N TRP A 269 1.21 8.44 -13.51
CA TRP A 269 0.89 7.23 -12.75
C TRP A 269 -0.35 6.58 -13.36
N LYS A 270 -0.42 5.25 -13.34
CA LYS A 270 -1.64 4.56 -13.79
C LYS A 270 -2.76 4.96 -12.83
N SER A 271 -3.63 5.86 -13.28
CA SER A 271 -4.80 6.27 -12.53
C SER A 271 -5.96 5.38 -12.92
N LEU A 272 -6.51 4.63 -11.96
CA LEU A 272 -7.76 3.92 -12.17
C LEU A 272 -8.91 4.75 -11.63
N ARG A 273 -9.83 5.08 -12.53
CA ARG A 273 -11.18 5.51 -12.19
C ARG A 273 -12.11 4.34 -12.44
N ILE A 274 -12.11 3.37 -11.52
CA ILE A 274 -13.14 2.33 -11.56
C ILE A 274 -14.38 2.96 -10.93
N PHE A 275 -15.45 2.93 -11.73
CA PHE A 275 -16.81 3.52 -11.63
C PHE A 275 -17.21 4.19 -10.30
#